data_AF-A0AAX3E009-F1
#
_entry.id   AF-A0AAX3E009-F1
#
_cell.length_a   1.000
_cell.length_b   1.000
_cell.length_c   1.000
_cell.angle_alpha   90.00
_cell.angle_beta   90.00
_cell.angle_gamma   90.00
#
_symmetry.space_group_name_H-M   'P 1'
#
loop_
_entity.id
_entity.type
_entity.pdbx_description
1 polymer ?
#
loop_
_entity_poly.entity_id
_entity_poly.type
_entity_poly.pdbx_seq_one_letter_code
_entity_poly.pdbx_strand_id
1 'polypeptide(L)' 'MSERKELEPQDFPIETDQTALKTSDGQPIAEAKSKKLADDIAERLNEQAYREEQDCWSA' A
#
# COMPACT_ATOMS: atom_id res chain seq x y z
N MET A 1 -18.72 -1.66 9.55
CA MET A 1 -18.40 -0.96 8.30
C MET A 1 -16.90 -0.81 8.28
N SER A 2 -16.16 -1.68 7.60
CA SER A 2 -14.71 -1.53 7.50
C SER A 2 -14.44 -0.35 6.59
N GLU A 3 -13.93 0.74 7.16
CA GLU A 3 -13.47 1.92 6.43
C GLU A 3 -12.33 1.48 5.52
N ARG A 4 -12.68 1.11 4.29
CA ARG A 4 -11.72 0.93 3.21
C ARG A 4 -11.23 2.33 2.87
N LYS A 5 -10.18 2.78 3.56
CA LYS A 5 -9.36 3.88 3.07
C LYS A 5 -8.92 3.51 1.67
N GLU A 6 -9.38 4.27 0.69
CA GLU A 6 -8.86 4.21 -0.67
C GLU A 6 -7.39 4.64 -0.58
N LEU A 7 -6.50 3.79 -1.09
CA LEU A 7 -5.09 4.08 -1.16
C LEU A 7 -4.88 5.00 -2.35
N GLU A 8 -4.25 6.15 -2.12
CA GLU A 8 -3.98 7.11 -3.18
C GLU A 8 -2.56 6.90 -3.74
N PRO A 9 -2.28 7.33 -4.99
CA PRO A 9 -0.95 7.17 -5.59
C PRO A 9 0.18 7.81 -4.77
N GLN A 10 -0.13 8.86 -4.00
CA GLN A 10 0.78 9.55 -3.10
C GLN A 10 1.16 8.76 -1.84
N ASP A 11 0.41 7.71 -1.51
CA ASP A 11 0.70 6.87 -0.34
C ASP A 11 1.87 5.92 -0.61
N PHE A 12 2.24 5.72 -1.88
CA PHE A 12 3.32 4.84 -2.32
C PHE A 12 4.71 5.51 -2.25
N PRO A 13 5.79 4.76 -1.94
CA PRO A 13 5.80 3.33 -1.66
C PRO A 13 5.29 2.99 -0.24
N ILE A 14 4.53 1.90 -0.14
CA ILE A 14 4.06 1.30 1.10
C ILE A 14 5.20 0.53 1.75
N GLU A 15 5.47 0.83 3.02
CA GLU A 15 6.37 0.10 3.88
C GLU A 15 5.60 -0.79 4.87
N THR A 16 6.27 -1.81 5.38
CA THR A 16 5.71 -2.69 6.41
C THR A 16 6.39 -2.44 7.75
N ASP A 17 5.58 -2.23 8.78
CA ASP A 17 6.01 -2.16 10.17
C ASP A 17 5.39 -3.31 10.95
N GLN A 18 6.15 -4.40 11.04
CA GLN A 18 5.70 -5.66 11.62
C GLN A 18 4.42 -6.17 10.92
N THR A 19 3.24 -5.93 11.49
CA THR A 19 1.94 -6.32 10.93
C THR A 19 1.21 -5.17 10.28
N ALA A 20 1.64 -3.92 10.48
CA ALA A 20 1.03 -2.74 9.90
C ALA A 20 1.65 -2.39 8.55
N LEU A 21 0.81 -1.94 7.62
CA LEU A 21 1.22 -1.28 6.39
C LEU A 21 1.16 0.23 6.63
N LYS A 22 2.27 0.90 6.35
CA LYS A 22 2.42 2.34 6.48
C LYS A 22 2.92 2.93 5.17
N THR A 23 2.56 4.17 4.90
CA THR A 23 3.12 4.90 3.76
C THR A 23 4.54 5.35 4.08
N SER A 24 5.29 5.77 3.07
CA SER A 24 6.61 6.40 3.28
C SER A 24 6.54 7.70 4.11
N ASP A 25 5.36 8.32 4.18
CA ASP A 25 5.08 9.47 5.06
C ASP A 25 4.94 9.05 6.53
N GLY A 26 4.97 7.74 6.82
CA GLY A 26 4.82 7.17 8.15
C GLY A 26 3.38 7.05 8.63
N GLN A 27 2.38 7.27 7.75
CA GLN A 27 0.98 7.09 8.11
C GLN A 27 0.56 5.61 8.00
N PRO A 28 0.04 4.99 9.07
CA PRO A 28 -0.50 3.64 8.98
C PRO A 28 -1.82 3.64 8.20
N ILE A 29 -1.84 2.89 7.11
CA ILE A 29 -2.98 2.81 6.18
C ILE A 29 -3.78 1.54 6.36
N ALA A 30 -3.14 0.44 6.77
CA ALA A 30 -3.80 -0.83 6.98
C ALA A 30 -3.02 -1.70 7.97
N GLU A 31 -3.69 -2.69 8.57
CA GLU A 31 -3.05 -3.71 9.38
C GLU A 31 -3.35 -5.10 8.81
N ALA A 32 -2.32 -5.89 8.61
CA ALA A 32 -2.42 -7.28 8.23
C ALA A 32 -2.45 -8.17 9.48
N LYS A 33 -3.03 -9.37 9.32
CA LYS A 33 -3.11 -10.34 10.43
C LYS A 33 -1.75 -10.91 10.84
N SER A 34 -0.74 -10.83 9.97
CA SER A 34 0.58 -11.42 10.17
C SER A 34 1.64 -10.61 9.45
N LYS A 35 2.88 -10.59 9.98
CA LYS A 35 3.99 -9.87 9.36
C LYS A 35 4.26 -10.30 7.91
N LYS A 36 4.26 -11.61 7.67
CA LYS A 36 4.43 -12.16 6.31
C LYS A 36 3.33 -11.70 5.34
N LEU A 37 2.10 -11.52 5.85
CA LEU A 37 0.98 -11.05 5.04
C LEU A 37 1.08 -9.54 4.80
N ALA A 38 1.55 -8.75 5.76
CA ALA A 38 1.83 -7.33 5.55
C ALA A 38 2.86 -7.16 4.43
N ASP A 39 3.94 -7.93 4.47
CA ASP A 39 5.03 -7.91 3.49
C ASP A 39 4.54 -8.22 2.07
N ASP A 40 3.81 -9.34 1.93
CA ASP A 40 3.20 -9.77 0.66
C ASP A 40 2.21 -8.74 0.11
N ILE A 41 1.40 -8.13 0.99
CA ILE A 41 0.46 -7.08 0.60
C ILE A 41 1.19 -5.80 0.18
N ALA A 42 2.24 -5.38 0.90
CA ALA A 42 3.01 -4.19 0.57
C ALA A 42 3.74 -4.34 -0.78
N GLU A 43 4.40 -5.48 -0.99
CA GLU A 43 5.05 -5.81 -2.26
C GLU A 43 4.02 -5.76 -3.40
N ARG A 44 2.89 -6.44 -3.23
CA ARG A 44 1.84 -6.48 -4.27
C ARG A 44 1.15 -5.14 -4.50
N LEU A 45 1.01 -4.30 -3.48
CA LEU A 45 0.47 -2.95 -3.60
C LEU A 45 1.46 -2.07 -4.35
N ASN A 46 2.74 -2.08 -3.97
CA ASN A 46 3.79 -1.31 -4.63
C ASN A 46 3.94 -1.69 -6.11
N GLU A 47 3.88 -2.98 -6.44
CA GLU A 47 3.92 -3.44 -7.83
C GLU A 47 2.69 -3.03 -8.65
N GLN A 48 1.49 -3.04 -8.04
CA GLN A 48 0.27 -2.60 -8.70
C GLN A 48 0.28 -1.09 -8.95
N ALA A 49 0.64 -0.29 -7.95
CA ALA A 49 0.77 1.16 -8.12
C ALA A 49 1.78 1.53 -9.21
N TYR A 50 2.93 0.86 -9.25
CA TYR A 50 3.93 1.06 -10.30
C TYR A 50 3.39 0.75 -11.71
N ARG A 51 2.41 -0.16 -11.84
CA ARG A 51 1.73 -0.43 -13.12
C ARG A 51 0.61 0.57 -13.41
N GLU A 52 -0.15 0.98 -12.41
CA GLU A 52 -1.24 1.96 -12.55
C GLU A 52 -0.70 3.35 -12.89
N GLU A 53 0.47 3.74 -12.37
CA GLU A 53 1.20 4.95 -12.79
C GLU A 53 1.53 4.97 -14.29
N GLN A 54 1.75 3.79 -14.90
CA GLN A 54 1.97 3.70 -16.36
C GLN A 54 0.68 3.83 -17.17
N ASP A 55 -0.49 3.52 -16.60
CA ASP A 55 -1.80 3.71 -17.25
C ASP A 55 -2.31 5.15 -17.08
N CYS A 56 -2.04 5.80 -15.94
CA CYS A 56 -2.36 7.20 -15.70
C CYS A 56 -1.49 8.22 -16.47
N TRP A 57 -0.48 7.78 -17.24
CA TRP A 57 0.25 8.60 -18.22
C TRP A 57 -0.21 8.42 -19.67
N SER A 58 -1.33 7.72 -19.89
CA SER A 58 -1.92 7.56 -21.24
C SER A 58 -3.19 8.40 -21.46
N ALA A 59 -3.53 9.33 -20.57
CA ALA A 59 -4.64 10.27 -20.74
C ALA A 59 -4.18 11.74 -20.75
#